data_AF-A0A8T2U7K9-F1
#
_entry.id   AF-A0A8T2U7K9-F1
#
_cell.length_a   1.000
_cell.length_b   1.000
_cell.length_c   1.000
_cell.angle_alpha   90.00
_cell.angle_beta   90.00
_cell.angle_gamma   90.00
#
_symmetry.space_group_name_H-M   'P 1'
#
loop_
_entity.id
_entity.type
_entity.pdbx_description
1 polymer ?
#
loop_
_entity_poly.entity_id
_entity_poly.type
_entity_poly.pdbx_seq_one_letter_code
_entity_poly.pdbx_strand_id
1 'polypeptide(L)' 'MGNKSLKKSLSPLRSKSANEPLRDIFNQHEWKAKGTPKVLVPLANGSEEMEAVMIIDILRRAGMSVTVASIEKFSAD' A
#
# COMPACT_ATOMS: atom_id res chain seq x y z
N MET A 1 5.82 -24.22 28.19
CA MET A 1 6.87 -23.21 28.44
C MET A 1 7.75 -23.08 27.20
N GLY A 2 7.96 -21.89 26.64
CA GLY A 2 9.04 -21.67 25.65
C GLY A 2 8.67 -20.96 24.35
N ASN A 3 8.01 -19.81 24.47
CA ASN A 3 7.94 -18.68 23.52
C ASN A 3 9.10 -18.66 22.50
N LYS A 4 8.80 -18.97 21.22
CA LYS A 4 9.71 -18.67 20.11
C LYS A 4 9.49 -17.24 19.65
N SER A 5 10.37 -16.40 20.18
CA SER A 5 10.50 -14.97 20.01
C SER A 5 10.31 -14.51 18.55
N LEU A 6 9.38 -13.57 18.39
CA LEU A 6 9.26 -12.66 17.26
C LEU A 6 10.57 -11.90 17.05
N LYS A 7 11.39 -12.34 16.10
CA LYS A 7 12.43 -11.50 15.49
C LYS A 7 12.46 -11.79 14.00
N LYS A 8 11.42 -11.36 13.26
CA LYS A 8 11.62 -10.99 11.86
C LYS A 8 12.44 -9.71 11.90
N SER A 9 13.75 -9.92 11.95
CA SER A 9 14.79 -8.90 11.78
C SER A 9 14.35 -7.96 10.66
N LEU A 10 14.05 -6.70 11.02
CA LEU A 10 14.04 -5.63 10.04
C LEU A 10 15.48 -5.52 9.54
N SER A 11 15.74 -6.09 8.36
CA SER A 11 16.94 -5.78 7.62
C SER A 11 16.91 -4.28 7.29
N PRO A 12 18.04 -3.55 7.42
CA PRO A 12 18.09 -2.16 7.00
C PRO A 12 17.68 -2.04 5.54
N LEU A 13 16.96 -0.98 5.17
CA LEU A 13 16.77 -0.60 3.76
C LEU A 13 18.15 -0.32 3.16
N ARG A 14 18.76 -1.36 2.60
CA ARG A 14 20.04 -1.30 1.90
C ARG A 14 19.82 -0.42 0.66
N SER A 15 20.58 0.67 0.55
CA SER A 15 20.64 1.45 -0.68
C SER A 15 21.10 0.52 -1.81
N LYS A 16 20.17 0.15 -2.69
CA LYS A 16 20.50 -0.70 -3.84
C LYS A 16 21.27 0.15 -4.85
N SER A 17 22.43 -0.35 -5.26
CA SER A 17 23.24 0.21 -6.34
C SER A 17 22.42 0.29 -7.63
N ALA A 18 22.62 1.35 -8.43
CA ALA A 18 21.85 1.69 -9.63
C ALA A 18 21.79 0.60 -10.72
N ASN A 19 22.52 -0.50 -10.57
CA ASN A 19 22.55 -1.63 -11.51
C ASN A 19 21.96 -2.94 -10.97
N GLU A 20 21.35 -2.98 -9.77
CA GLU A 20 20.58 -4.16 -9.38
C GLU A 20 19.28 -4.24 -10.20
N PRO A 21 18.93 -5.40 -10.78
CA PRO A 21 17.73 -5.53 -11.57
C PRO A 21 16.52 -5.24 -10.68
N LEU A 22 15.73 -4.24 -11.06
CA LEU A 22 14.47 -3.84 -10.40
C LEU A 22 13.39 -4.95 -10.39
N ARG A 23 13.75 -6.17 -10.83
CA ARG A 23 12.88 -7.36 -10.90
C ARG A 23 12.27 -7.73 -9.55
N ASP A 24 12.91 -7.36 -8.43
CA ASP A 24 12.41 -7.66 -7.09
C ASP A 24 11.38 -6.64 -6.58
N ILE A 25 11.28 -5.45 -7.18
CA ILE A 25 10.33 -4.40 -6.77
C ILE A 25 9.06 -4.38 -7.63
N PHE A 26 9.10 -4.96 -8.82
CA PHE A 26 7.95 -5.04 -9.71
C PHE A 26 7.27 -6.40 -9.58
N ASN A 27 5.94 -6.39 -9.54
CA ASN A 27 5.16 -7.61 -9.56
C ASN A 27 5.40 -8.32 -10.90
N GLN A 28 5.83 -9.59 -10.87
CA GLN A 28 6.15 -10.37 -12.09
C GLN A 28 4.90 -10.71 -12.93
N HIS A 29 3.71 -10.49 -12.37
CA HIS A 29 2.44 -10.74 -13.01
C HIS A 29 1.87 -9.45 -13.59
N GLU A 30 1.54 -9.48 -14.88
CA GLU A 30 0.77 -8.42 -15.53
C GLU A 30 -0.63 -8.37 -14.92
N TRP A 31 -0.99 -7.25 -14.31
CA TRP A 31 -2.33 -7.05 -13.76
C TRP A 31 -3.28 -6.58 -14.86
N LYS A 32 -4.06 -7.52 -15.40
CA LYS A 32 -5.18 -7.20 -16.30
C LYS A 32 -6.47 -7.07 -15.52
N ALA A 33 -6.95 -5.83 -15.37
CA ALA A 33 -8.30 -5.59 -14.90
C ALA A 33 -9.28 -5.72 -16.08
N LYS A 34 -10.36 -6.48 -15.90
CA LYS A 34 -11.48 -6.53 -16.85
C LYS A 34 -12.53 -5.48 -16.44
N GLY A 35 -12.80 -4.53 -17.31
CA GLY A 35 -13.71 -3.41 -17.00
C GLY A 35 -13.07 -2.39 -16.05
N THR A 36 -13.89 -1.60 -15.34
CA THR A 36 -13.39 -0.58 -14.40
C THR A 36 -12.69 -1.24 -13.21
N PRO A 37 -11.38 -1.00 -12.99
CA PRO A 37 -10.66 -1.56 -11.86
C PRO A 37 -11.27 -1.13 -10.52
N LYS A 38 -11.37 -2.04 -9.56
CA LYS A 38 -11.79 -1.76 -8.19
C LYS A 38 -10.56 -1.73 -7.29
N VAL A 39 -10.37 -0.64 -6.54
CA VAL A 39 -9.19 -0.41 -5.71
C VAL A 39 -9.61 -0.16 -4.27
N LEU A 40 -8.95 -0.84 -3.33
CA LEU A 40 -9.06 -0.58 -1.90
C LEU A 40 -7.84 0.23 -1.45
N VAL A 41 -8.08 1.39 -0.83
CA VAL A 41 -7.04 2.22 -0.20
C VAL A 41 -7.20 2.10 1.31
N PRO A 42 -6.35 1.30 1.99
CA PRO A 42 -6.37 1.21 3.45
C PRO A 42 -5.66 2.42 4.06
N LEU A 43 -6.30 3.05 5.04
CA LEU A 43 -5.73 4.09 5.88
C LEU A 43 -5.47 3.51 7.27
N ALA A 44 -4.23 3.64 7.73
CA ALA A 44 -3.81 3.22 9.06
C ALA A 44 -3.54 4.44 9.94
N ASN A 45 -3.49 4.24 11.25
CA ASN A 45 -3.09 5.30 12.17
C ASN A 45 -1.70 5.84 11.78
N GLY A 46 -1.58 7.17 11.76
CA GLY A 46 -0.34 7.85 11.38
C GLY A 46 -0.12 7.96 9.87
N SER A 47 -1.08 7.55 9.02
CA SER A 47 -1.08 7.93 7.61
C SER A 47 -1.17 9.46 7.48
N GLU A 48 -0.32 10.05 6.64
CA GLU A 48 -0.35 11.48 6.35
C GLU A 48 -1.48 11.80 5.36
N GLU A 49 -2.19 12.89 5.60
CA GLU A 49 -3.40 13.22 4.86
C GLU A 49 -3.10 13.48 3.37
N MET A 50 -1.99 14.17 3.06
CA MET A 50 -1.66 14.51 1.68
C MET A 50 -1.30 13.27 0.86
N GLU A 51 -0.56 12.30 1.43
CA GLU A 51 -0.23 11.04 0.76
C GLU A 51 -1.50 10.24 0.41
N ALA A 52 -2.43 10.14 1.36
CA ALA A 52 -3.69 9.45 1.15
C ALA A 52 -4.53 10.10 0.05
N VAL A 53 -4.71 11.42 0.12
CA VAL A 53 -5.52 12.18 -0.84
C VAL A 53 -4.92 12.12 -2.24
N MET A 54 -3.59 12.26 -2.39
CA MET A 54 -2.93 12.19 -3.69
C MET A 54 -3.16 10.83 -4.38
N ILE A 55 -3.00 9.73 -3.66
CA ILE A 55 -3.23 8.38 -4.20
C ILE A 55 -4.69 8.21 -4.62
N ILE A 56 -5.63 8.60 -3.77
CA ILE A 56 -7.07 8.50 -4.06
C ILE A 56 -7.44 9.34 -5.29
N ASP A 57 -6.95 10.57 -5.37
CA ASP A 57 -7.25 11.50 -6.46
C ASP A 57 -6.75 10.96 -7.81
N ILE A 58 -5.50 10.52 -7.88
CA ILE A 58 -4.91 9.96 -9.10
C ILE A 58 -5.71 8.74 -9.58
N LEU A 59 -6.02 7.80 -8.69
CA LEU A 59 -6.74 6.57 -9.04
C LEU A 59 -8.17 6.88 -9.54
N ARG A 60 -8.85 7.84 -8.91
CA ARG A 60 -10.19 8.26 -9.35
C ARG A 60 -10.14 8.97 -10.71
N ARG A 61 -9.15 9.84 -10.95
CA ARG A 61 -8.96 10.51 -12.25
C ARG A 61 -8.56 9.53 -13.36
N ALA A 62 -7.90 8.43 -13.01
CA ALA A 62 -7.64 7.31 -13.91
C ALA A 62 -8.89 6.46 -14.23
N GLY A 63 -10.08 6.83 -13.72
CA GLY A 63 -11.34 6.16 -14.00
C GLY A 63 -11.56 4.87 -13.19
N MET A 64 -10.83 4.68 -12.09
CA MET A 64 -10.95 3.50 -11.24
C MET A 64 -12.05 3.70 -10.17
N SER A 65 -12.68 2.60 -9.76
CA SER A 65 -13.62 2.59 -8.64
C SER A 65 -12.85 2.41 -7.33
N VAL A 66 -12.74 3.49 -6.56
CA VAL A 66 -11.93 3.53 -5.33
C VAL A 66 -12.81 3.40 -4.09
N THR A 67 -12.45 2.51 -3.18
CA THR A 67 -13.00 2.37 -1.83
C THR A 67 -11.90 2.66 -0.83
N VAL A 68 -12.18 3.53 0.15
CA VAL A 68 -11.25 3.86 1.23
C VAL A 68 -11.73 3.16 2.49
N ALA A 69 -10.83 2.49 3.20
CA ALA A 69 -11.13 1.85 4.47
C ALA A 69 -10.18 2.36 5.54
N SER A 70 -10.73 2.84 6.66
CA SER A 70 -9.95 3.25 7.83
C SER A 70 -10.20 2.30 8.99
N ILE A 71 -9.20 2.12 9.84
CA ILE A 71 -9.32 1.41 11.12
C ILE A 71 -9.82 2.32 12.25
N GLU A 72 -9.84 3.64 12.04
CA GLU A 72 -10.36 4.58 13.01
C GLU A 72 -11.89 4.44 13.14
N LYS A 73 -12.36 4.50 14.39
CA LYS A 73 -13.79 4.53 14.64
C LYS A 73 -14.31 5.90 14.25
N PHE A 74 -15.27 5.92 13.33
CA PHE A 74 -16.06 7.11 13.11
C PHE A 74 -16.98 7.32 14.32
N SER A 75 -16.70 8.33 15.15
CA SER A 75 -17.66 8.88 16.10
C SER A 75 -18.29 10.12 15.48
N ALA A 76 -19.60 10.04 15.19
CA ALA A 76 -20.39 11.23 14.94
C ALA A 76 -20.77 11.79 16.31
N ASP A 77 -20.15 12.91 16.68
CA ASP A 77 -20.60 13.73 17.79
C ASP A 77 -21.86 14.52 17.39
#